data_AF-A0A150HGY6-F1
#
_entry.id   AF-A0A150HGY6-F1
#
_cell.length_a   1.000
_cell.length_b   1.000
_cell.length_c   1.000
_cell.angle_alpha   90.00
_cell.angle_beta   90.00
_cell.angle_gamma   90.00
#
_symmetry.space_group_name_H-M   'P 1'
#
loop_
_entity.id
_entity.type
_entity.pdbx_description
1 polymer ?
#
loop_
_entity_poly.entity_id
_entity_poly.type
_entity_poly.pdbx_seq_one_letter_code
_entity_poly.pdbx_strand_id
1 'polypeptide(L)'
;MVLPHQRQPLLKWISWHGLTAQKVADAIGCNKFRVKNMCQGMTYPSPDEIRALERLFGMPVDVMLEPALLIYRDGKVWPPHIGPASIHYEYELRARGVKVDPDPDFFSTQLPWLKLGGE
;
A
#
# COMPACT_ATOMS: atom_id res chain seq x y z
N MET A 1 6.46 -1.31 8.63
CA MET A 1 6.34 -0.18 7.69
C MET A 1 4.93 0.41 7.81
N VAL A 2 4.81 1.70 8.05
CA VAL A 2 3.52 2.37 8.33
C VAL A 2 3.00 3.07 7.08
N LEU A 3 1.73 2.84 6.76
CA LEU A 3 1.01 3.56 5.72
C LEU A 3 0.89 5.04 6.10
N PRO A 4 1.03 5.99 5.16
CA PRO A 4 1.03 7.41 5.49
C PRO A 4 -0.29 7.90 6.09
N HIS A 5 -1.42 7.22 5.81
CA HIS A 5 -2.77 7.61 6.26
C HIS A 5 -3.14 9.07 5.92
N GLN A 6 -2.49 9.62 4.90
CA GLN A 6 -2.69 10.98 4.41
C GLN A 6 -3.27 10.97 3.00
N ARG A 7 -3.98 12.06 2.68
CA ARG A 7 -4.57 12.27 1.36
C ARG A 7 -3.48 12.34 0.30
N GLN A 8 -3.54 11.42 -0.63
CA GLN A 8 -2.58 11.29 -1.72
C GLN A 8 -2.90 12.27 -2.86
N PRO A 9 -1.89 12.76 -3.60
CA PRO A 9 -2.08 13.59 -4.78
C PRO A 9 -3.01 12.98 -5.83
N LEU A 10 -3.10 11.66 -5.91
CA LEU A 10 -3.98 10.89 -6.79
C LEU A 10 -5.42 11.42 -6.78
N LEU A 11 -5.93 11.86 -5.63
CA LEU A 11 -7.28 12.42 -5.55
C LEU A 11 -7.45 13.68 -6.43
N LYS A 12 -6.44 14.55 -6.46
CA LYS A 12 -6.44 15.76 -7.29
C LYS A 12 -6.33 15.40 -8.77
N TRP A 13 -5.48 14.43 -9.11
CA TRP A 13 -5.33 13.93 -10.48
C TRP A 13 -6.64 13.36 -11.03
N ILE A 14 -7.36 12.57 -10.23
CA ILE A 14 -8.70 12.07 -10.60
C ILE A 14 -9.65 13.22 -10.93
N SER A 15 -9.68 14.26 -10.08
CA SER A 15 -10.53 15.43 -10.30
C SER A 15 -10.12 16.25 -11.54
N TRP A 16 -8.83 16.46 -11.76
CA TRP A 16 -8.32 17.21 -12.92
C TRP A 16 -8.64 16.56 -14.25
N HIS A 17 -8.57 15.23 -14.31
CA HIS A 17 -8.92 14.47 -15.51
C HIS A 17 -10.45 14.25 -15.67
N GLY A 18 -11.27 14.81 -14.77
CA GLY A 18 -12.73 14.62 -14.80
C GLY A 18 -13.16 13.16 -14.64
N LEU A 19 -12.31 12.32 -14.03
CA LEU A 19 -12.58 10.91 -13.84
C LEU A 19 -13.34 10.70 -12.52
N THR A 20 -14.14 9.63 -12.49
CA THR A 20 -14.73 9.16 -11.23
C THR A 20 -13.87 8.04 -10.66
N ALA A 21 -13.89 7.86 -9.34
CA ALA A 21 -13.20 6.75 -8.69
C ALA A 21 -13.64 5.37 -9.26
N GLN A 22 -14.88 5.27 -9.76
CA GLN A 22 -15.38 4.06 -10.41
C GLN A 22 -14.70 3.83 -11.77
N LYS A 23 -14.52 4.87 -12.58
CA LYS A 23 -13.81 4.76 -13.87
C LYS A 23 -12.33 4.43 -13.68
N VAL A 24 -11.71 5.01 -12.66
CA VAL A 24 -10.31 4.66 -12.32
C VAL A 24 -10.21 3.21 -11.88
N ALA A 25 -11.13 2.76 -11.03
CA ALA A 25 -11.18 1.38 -10.57
C ALA A 25 -11.34 0.38 -11.73
N ASP A 26 -12.24 0.69 -12.68
CA ASP A 26 -12.43 -0.10 -13.90
C ASP A 26 -11.16 -0.15 -14.76
N ALA A 27 -10.51 0.99 -14.98
CA ALA A 27 -9.29 1.09 -15.79
C ALA A 27 -8.08 0.36 -15.18
N ILE A 28 -7.99 0.27 -13.85
CA ILE A 28 -6.90 -0.44 -13.16
C ILE A 28 -7.27 -1.87 -12.74
N GLY A 29 -8.49 -2.32 -13.01
CA GLY A 29 -8.96 -3.67 -12.70
C GLY A 29 -9.17 -3.93 -11.21
N CYS A 30 -9.65 -2.94 -10.43
CA CYS A 30 -9.90 -3.11 -9.01
C CYS A 30 -11.26 -2.51 -8.55
N ASN A 31 -11.54 -2.54 -7.24
CA ASN A 31 -12.79 -1.99 -6.70
C ASN A 31 -12.66 -0.50 -6.35
N LYS A 32 -13.72 0.28 -6.54
CA LYS A 32 -13.85 1.69 -6.10
C LYS A 32 -13.38 1.94 -4.66
N PHE A 33 -13.68 1.03 -3.72
CA PHE A 33 -13.22 1.17 -2.33
C PHE A 33 -11.69 1.13 -2.22
N ARG A 34 -11.04 0.30 -3.05
CA ARG A 34 -9.59 0.19 -3.10
C ARG A 34 -8.94 1.48 -3.63
N VAL A 35 -9.51 2.07 -4.68
CA VAL A 35 -9.08 3.40 -5.18
C VAL A 35 -9.23 4.47 -4.12
N LYS A 36 -10.34 4.46 -3.37
CA LYS A 36 -10.55 5.40 -2.25
C LYS A 36 -9.49 5.24 -1.16
N ASN A 37 -9.18 4.00 -0.78
CA ASN A 37 -8.15 3.70 0.21
C ASN A 37 -6.75 4.12 -0.29
N MET A 38 -6.44 3.96 -1.58
CA MET A 38 -5.21 4.48 -2.18
C MET A 38 -5.16 6.01 -2.09
N CYS A 39 -6.25 6.70 -2.43
CA CYS A 39 -6.35 8.16 -2.32
C CYS A 39 -6.19 8.67 -0.87
N GLN A 40 -6.47 7.84 0.13
CA GLN A 40 -6.31 8.17 1.55
C GLN A 40 -4.99 7.65 2.15
N GLY A 41 -4.13 7.04 1.34
CA GLY A 41 -2.87 6.46 1.80
C GLY A 41 -3.06 5.33 2.81
N MET A 42 -4.18 4.59 2.71
CA MET A 42 -4.58 3.49 3.59
C MET A 42 -4.34 2.11 2.97
N THR A 43 -3.79 2.04 1.76
CA THR A 43 -3.45 0.76 1.12
C THR A 43 -2.28 0.92 0.17
N TYR A 44 -1.47 -0.12 0.03
CA TYR A 44 -0.42 -0.18 -0.96
C TYR A 44 -1.00 -0.64 -2.31
N PRO A 45 -0.71 0.08 -3.42
CA PRO A 45 -1.05 -0.39 -4.75
C PRO A 45 -0.15 -1.56 -5.17
N SER A 46 -0.69 -2.47 -5.98
CA SER A 46 0.09 -3.54 -6.61
C SER A 46 1.00 -3.01 -7.71
N PRO A 47 2.05 -3.75 -8.11
CA PRO A 47 2.85 -3.41 -9.28
C PRO A 47 2.01 -3.23 -10.55
N ASP A 48 0.99 -4.08 -10.74
CA ASP A 48 0.06 -3.98 -11.87
C ASP A 48 -0.84 -2.74 -11.78
N GLU A 49 -1.34 -2.41 -10.59
CA GLU A 49 -2.13 -1.20 -10.34
C GLU A 49 -1.29 0.06 -10.56
N ILE A 50 -0.02 0.05 -10.15
CA ILE A 50 0.92 1.14 -10.42
C ILE A 50 1.07 1.35 -11.92
N ARG A 51 1.39 0.28 -12.67
CA ARG A 51 1.54 0.35 -14.14
C ARG A 51 0.25 0.80 -14.83
N ALA A 52 -0.91 0.37 -14.32
CA ALA A 52 -2.19 0.76 -14.85
C ALA A 52 -2.50 2.25 -14.58
N LEU A 53 -2.15 2.77 -13.39
CA LEU A 53 -2.25 4.20 -13.08
C LEU A 53 -1.35 5.03 -13.99
N GLU A 54 -0.11 4.61 -14.22
CA GLU A 54 0.82 5.31 -15.13
C GLU A 54 0.28 5.34 -16.56
N ARG A 55 -0.30 4.24 -17.04
CA ARG A 55 -0.95 4.18 -18.36
C ARG A 55 -2.20 5.05 -18.44
N LEU A 56 -3.01 5.07 -17.38
CA LEU A 56 -4.27 5.82 -17.35
C LEU A 56 -4.04 7.33 -17.37
N PHE A 57 -3.07 7.82 -16.59
CA PHE A 57 -2.80 9.24 -16.45
C PHE A 57 -1.68 9.75 -17.37
N GLY A 58 -0.89 8.86 -17.98
CA GLY A 58 0.25 9.22 -18.82
C GLY A 58 1.40 9.88 -18.05
N MET A 59 1.43 9.73 -16.74
CA MET A 59 2.37 10.38 -15.83
C MET A 59 2.99 9.34 -14.88
N PRO A 60 4.24 9.54 -14.42
CA PRO A 60 4.87 8.62 -13.50
C PRO A 60 4.13 8.57 -12.16
N VAL A 61 4.04 7.40 -11.54
CA VAL A 61 3.25 7.23 -10.31
C VAL A 61 3.77 8.05 -9.11
N ASP A 62 5.05 8.43 -9.13
CA ASP A 62 5.71 9.29 -8.13
C ASP A 62 5.06 10.66 -7.98
N VAL A 63 4.36 11.19 -9.01
CA VAL A 63 3.63 12.47 -8.89
C VAL A 63 2.20 12.30 -8.38
N MET A 64 1.72 11.06 -8.32
CA MET A 64 0.35 10.71 -7.95
C MET A 64 0.28 10.10 -6.54
N LEU A 65 1.30 9.36 -6.14
CA LEU A 65 1.38 8.68 -4.85
C LEU A 65 2.68 9.05 -4.16
N GLU A 66 2.63 9.17 -2.85
CA GLU A 66 3.83 9.38 -2.07
C GLU A 66 4.77 8.17 -2.16
N PRO A 67 6.10 8.39 -2.08
CA PRO A 67 7.09 7.32 -2.21
C PRO A 67 6.90 6.20 -1.18
N ALA A 68 6.33 6.51 -0.02
CA ALA A 68 5.96 5.53 1.01
C ALA A 68 4.98 4.47 0.50
N LEU A 69 4.10 4.78 -0.46
CA LEU A 69 3.15 3.83 -1.05
C LEU A 69 3.75 3.03 -2.22
N LEU A 70 4.90 3.44 -2.75
CA LEU A 70 5.52 2.87 -3.95
C LEU A 70 6.58 1.80 -3.64
N ILE A 71 6.68 1.39 -2.38
CA ILE A 71 7.68 0.42 -1.90
C ILE A 71 7.65 -0.93 -2.66
N TYR A 72 6.51 -1.29 -3.25
CA TYR A 72 6.33 -2.54 -3.99
C TYR A 72 6.40 -2.38 -5.52
N ARG A 73 6.67 -1.16 -6.03
CA ARG A 73 6.72 -0.88 -7.47
C ARG A 73 7.68 -1.80 -8.23
N ASP A 74 8.87 -1.99 -7.67
CA ASP A 74 9.95 -2.77 -8.28
C ASP A 74 9.86 -4.28 -8.00
N GLY A 75 8.67 -4.76 -7.59
CA GLY A 75 8.37 -6.20 -7.49
C GLY A 75 9.12 -6.95 -6.39
N LYS A 76 9.78 -6.24 -5.45
CA LYS A 76 10.65 -6.89 -4.46
C LYS A 76 9.90 -7.85 -3.53
N VAL A 77 8.63 -7.62 -3.21
CA VAL A 77 7.67 -8.58 -2.61
C VAL A 77 6.24 -8.07 -2.83
N TRP A 78 5.41 -8.77 -3.60
CA TRP A 78 3.97 -8.51 -3.74
C TRP A 78 3.20 -9.84 -3.89
N PRO A 79 2.05 -10.04 -3.23
CA PRO A 79 1.34 -9.13 -2.32
C PRO A 79 2.13 -8.88 -1.02
N PRO A 80 1.84 -7.78 -0.29
CA PRO A 80 2.38 -7.61 1.05
C PRO A 80 1.98 -8.84 1.87
N HIS A 81 2.94 -9.47 2.55
CA HIS A 81 2.61 -10.55 3.46
C HIS A 81 1.59 -10.02 4.48
N ILE A 82 0.44 -10.68 4.61
CA ILE A 82 -0.64 -10.31 5.54
C ILE A 82 -0.67 -11.37 6.64
N GLY A 83 -0.60 -10.97 7.91
CA GLY A 83 -0.67 -11.88 9.06
C GLY A 83 0.68 -12.54 9.42
N PRO A 84 0.72 -13.80 9.88
CA PRO A 84 1.95 -14.44 10.40
C PRO A 84 3.08 -14.56 9.35
N ALA A 85 2.74 -14.48 8.06
CA ALA A 85 3.72 -14.42 6.98
C ALA A 85 4.54 -13.10 6.98
N SER A 86 3.99 -12.00 7.51
CA SER A 86 4.72 -10.72 7.66
C SER A 86 5.84 -10.83 8.69
N ILE A 87 5.62 -11.64 9.74
CA ILE A 87 6.58 -11.89 10.81
C ILE A 87 7.79 -12.65 10.24
N HIS A 88 7.56 -13.69 9.44
CA HIS A 88 8.64 -14.47 8.81
C HIS A 88 9.49 -13.64 7.84
N TYR A 89 8.85 -12.81 7.01
CA TYR A 89 9.56 -11.92 6.10
C TYR A 89 10.34 -10.81 6.83
N GLU A 90 9.82 -10.29 7.95
CA GLU A 90 10.58 -9.37 8.80
C GLU A 90 11.84 -10.05 9.38
N TYR A 91 11.74 -11.32 9.80
CA TYR A 91 12.90 -12.12 10.19
C TYR A 91 13.91 -12.28 9.05
N GLU A 92 13.46 -12.56 7.83
CA GLU A 92 14.34 -12.66 6.65
C GLU A 92 15.01 -11.33 6.30
N LEU A 93 14.30 -10.21 6.43
CA LEU A 93 14.84 -8.87 6.21
C LEU A 93 15.88 -8.49 7.27
N ARG A 94 15.64 -8.81 8.54
CA ARG A 94 16.62 -8.66 9.63
C ARG A 94 17.85 -9.55 9.41
N ALA A 95 17.65 -10.80 8.95
CA ALA A 95 18.75 -11.71 8.60
C ALA A 95 19.61 -11.19 7.43
N ARG A 96 19.02 -10.40 6.53
CA ARG A 96 19.71 -9.71 5.43
C ARG A 96 20.28 -8.33 5.80
N GLY A 97 20.23 -7.94 7.09
CA GLY A 97 20.83 -6.71 7.60
C GLY A 97 20.05 -5.43 7.29
N VAL A 98 18.79 -5.54 6.87
CA VAL A 98 17.92 -4.37 6.66
C VAL A 98 17.41 -3.89 8.02
N LYS A 99 17.73 -2.64 8.40
CA LYS A 99 17.16 -2.01 9.60
C LYS A 99 15.66 -1.82 9.40
N VAL A 100 14.88 -2.69 10.03
CA VAL A 100 13.43 -2.50 10.20
C VAL A 100 13.26 -1.82 11.55
N ASP A 101 12.91 -0.54 11.55
CA ASP A 101 12.65 0.20 12.79
C ASP A 101 11.58 -0.54 13.61
N PRO A 102 11.89 -0.92 14.87
CA PRO A 102 10.97 -1.61 15.73
C PRO A 102 10.03 -0.58 16.32
N ASP A 103 8.78 -0.55 15.87
CA ASP A 103 7.70 -0.12 16.76
C ASP A 103 7.17 -1.40 17.42
N PRO A 104 7.61 -1.72 18.65
CA PRO A 104 7.29 -2.99 19.31
C PRO A 104 5.82 -3.10 19.74
N ASP A 105 4.98 -2.07 19.54
CA ASP A 105 3.61 -2.07 20.04
C ASP A 105 2.54 -2.17 18.95
N PHE A 106 2.89 -2.05 17.66
CA PHE A 106 1.91 -1.96 16.56
C PHE A 106 0.83 -3.06 16.57
N PHE A 107 1.20 -4.30 16.90
CA PHE A 107 0.26 -5.43 16.95
C PHE A 107 -0.51 -5.53 18.28
N SER A 108 0.06 -5.05 19.38
CA SER A 108 -0.55 -5.04 20.71
C SER A 108 -1.71 -4.03 20.80
N THR A 109 -1.61 -2.90 20.10
CA THR A 109 -2.60 -1.81 20.18
C THR A 109 -3.80 -1.97 19.24
N GLN A 110 -3.68 -2.70 18.12
CA GLN A 110 -4.72 -2.78 17.07
C GLN A 110 -5.54 -4.08 17.08
N LEU A 111 -5.05 -5.15 17.70
CA LEU A 111 -5.73 -6.46 17.76
C LEU A 111 -5.79 -7.00 19.20
N PRO A 112 -6.44 -6.28 20.15
CA PRO A 112 -6.45 -6.68 21.57
C PRO A 112 -7.16 -8.01 21.85
N TRP A 113 -7.86 -8.56 20.87
CA TRP A 113 -8.58 -9.85 20.92
C TRP A 113 -7.78 -11.01 20.32
N LEU A 114 -6.66 -10.74 19.65
CA LEU A 114 -5.78 -11.78 19.12
C LEU A 114 -4.83 -12.23 20.23
N LYS A 115 -5.33 -13.03 21.18
CA LYS A 115 -4.45 -13.79 22.08
C LYS A 115 -3.64 -14.74 21.21
N LEU A 116 -2.36 -14.42 20.99
CA LEU A 116 -1.38 -15.37 20.49
C LEU A 116 -1.33 -16.49 21.53
N GLY A 117 -1.98 -17.61 21.21
CA GLY A 117 -2.07 -18.76 22.09
C GLY A 117 -0.68 -19.31 22.39
N GLY A 118 -0.41 -19.49 23.68
CA GLY A 118 0.80 -20.13 24.17
C GLY A 118 0.94 -19.94 25.66
N GLU A 119 0.15 -20.70 26.43
CA GLU A 119 0.60 -21.66 27.46
C GLU A 119 -0.57 -22.58 27.82
#